data_AF-A0A2V9G729-F1
#
_entry.id   AF-A0A2V9G729-F1
#
_cell.length_a   1.000
_cell.length_b   1.000
_cell.length_c   1.000
_cell.angle_alpha   90.00
_cell.angle_beta   90.00
_cell.angle_gamma   90.00
#
_symmetry.space_group_name_H-M   'P 1'
#
loop_
_entity.id
_entity.type
_entity.pdbx_description
1 polymer ?
#
loop_
_entity_poly.entity_id
_entity_poly.type
_entity_poly.pdbx_seq_one_letter_code
_entity_poly.pdbx_strand_id
1 'polypeptide(L)' 'MTSIDRKKLKDLMTREEHRFFADHPKSAALYQRAQSCLLGGVPMNWMKKWAGAFPIFVKSAKGAHFT' A
#
# COMPACT_ATOMS: atom_id res chain seq x y z
N MET A 1 -8.60 -26.26 -15.20
CA MET A 1 -7.90 -25.17 -14.48
C MET A 1 -7.57 -24.09 -15.49
N THR A 2 -8.00 -22.85 -15.24
CA THR A 2 -7.62 -21.72 -16.09
C THR A 2 -6.15 -21.39 -15.86
N SER A 3 -5.33 -21.42 -16.91
CA SER A 3 -3.93 -21.01 -16.81
C SER A 3 -3.85 -19.48 -16.72
N ILE A 4 -3.10 -18.95 -15.75
CA ILE A 4 -2.86 -17.52 -15.60
C ILE A 4 -1.61 -17.15 -16.40
N ASP A 5 -1.75 -16.22 -17.34
CA ASP A 5 -0.61 -15.61 -18.02
C ASP A 5 0.22 -14.78 -17.03
N ARG A 6 1.43 -15.28 -16.73
CA ARG A 6 2.36 -14.68 -15.77
C ARG A 6 2.96 -13.37 -16.28
N LYS A 7 3.10 -13.19 -17.59
CA LYS A 7 3.59 -11.93 -18.18
C LYS A 7 2.55 -10.85 -18.00
N LYS A 8 1.30 -11.13 -18.40
CA LYS A 8 0.18 -10.21 -18.22
C LYS A 8 -0.03 -9.83 -16.75
N LEU A 9 0.10 -10.80 -15.82
CA LEU A 9 0.02 -10.53 -14.38
C LEU A 9 1.09 -9.54 -13.92
N LYS A 10 2.34 -9.73 -14.35
CA LYS A 10 3.45 -8.85 -14.00
C LYS A 10 3.24 -7.43 -14.54
N ASP A 11 2.84 -7.31 -15.81
CA ASP A 11 2.60 -6.01 -16.46
C ASP A 11 1.48 -5.24 -15.75
N LEU A 12 0.40 -5.93 -15.37
CA LEU A 12 -0.67 -5.34 -14.57
C LEU A 12 -0.18 -4.93 -13.19
N MET A 13 0.58 -5.77 -12.48
CA MET A 13 1.11 -5.44 -11.16
C MET A 13 1.95 -4.15 -11.20
N THR A 14 2.88 -4.03 -12.14
CA THR A 14 3.71 -2.83 -12.29
C THR A 14 2.87 -1.58 -12.56
N ARG A 15 1.85 -1.68 -13.43
CA ARG A 15 0.93 -0.57 -13.69
C ARG A 15 0.20 -0.14 -12.41
N GLU A 16 -0.29 -1.10 -11.64
CA GLU A 16 -1.02 -0.84 -10.40
C GLU A 16 -0.11 -0.26 -9.30
N GLU A 17 1.14 -0.72 -9.20
CA GLU A 17 2.14 -0.13 -8.30
C GLU A 17 2.40 1.35 -8.62
N HIS A 18 2.61 1.69 -9.89
CA HIS A 18 2.81 3.08 -10.31
C HIS A 18 1.59 3.95 -9.99
N ARG A 19 0.38 3.47 -10.27
CA ARG A 19 -0.87 4.17 -9.92
C ARG A 19 -0.99 4.36 -8.41
N PHE A 20 -0.69 3.34 -7.63
CA PHE A 20 -0.74 3.40 -6.17
C PHE A 20 0.17 4.50 -5.60
N PHE A 21 1.39 4.63 -6.11
CA PHE A 21 2.29 5.72 -5.71
C PHE A 21 1.74 7.10 -6.09
N ALA A 22 1.21 7.26 -7.30
CA ALA A 22 0.68 8.53 -7.79
C ALA A 22 -0.56 9.00 -7.01
N ASP A 23 -1.44 8.07 -6.64
CA ASP A 23 -2.71 8.38 -5.98
C ASP A 23 -2.58 8.61 -4.47
N HIS A 24 -1.49 8.14 -3.83
CA HIS A 24 -1.32 8.16 -2.36
C HIS A 24 -0.04 8.87 -1.86
N PRO A 25 0.31 10.07 -2.35
CA PRO A 25 1.58 10.73 -2.02
C PRO A 25 1.70 11.10 -0.52
N LYS A 26 0.57 11.44 0.13
CA LYS A 26 0.56 11.75 1.57
C LYS A 26 0.87 10.53 2.44
N SER A 27 0.31 9.38 2.10
CA SER A 27 0.60 8.12 2.79
C SER A 27 2.06 7.71 2.60
N ALA A 28 2.63 7.90 1.41
CA ALA A 28 4.05 7.67 1.14
C ALA A 28 4.95 8.51 2.07
N ALA A 29 4.66 9.82 2.17
CA ALA A 29 5.42 10.73 3.03
C ALA A 29 5.29 10.38 4.53
N LEU A 30 4.08 10.03 4.98
CA LEU A 30 3.85 9.60 6.36
C LEU A 30 4.54 8.27 6.67
N TYR A 31 4.53 7.32 5.74
CA TYR A 31 5.24 6.05 5.89
C TYR A 31 6.76 6.27 5.96
N GLN A 32 7.31 7.13 5.10
CA GLN A 32 8.73 7.51 5.15
C GLN A 32 9.09 8.15 6.49
N ARG A 33 8.26 9.07 7.00
CA ARG A 33 8.45 9.64 8.35
C ARG A 33 8.38 8.57 9.43
N ALA A 34 7.43 7.64 9.35
CA ALA A 34 7.25 6.61 10.36
C ALA A 34 8.46 5.67 10.49
N GLN A 35 9.22 5.45 9.40
CA GLN A 35 10.43 4.63 9.44
C GLN A 35 11.48 5.12 10.45
N SER A 36 11.48 6.40 10.82
CA SER A 36 12.47 6.93 11.77
C SER A 36 12.25 6.45 13.21
N CYS A 37 11.04 6.01 13.55
CA CYS A 37 10.66 5.71 14.93
C CYS A 37 9.93 4.37 15.10
N LEU A 38 9.40 3.78 14.03
CA LEU A 38 8.71 2.50 14.05
C LEU A 38 9.49 1.47 13.25
N LEU A 39 9.61 0.27 13.80
CA LEU A 39 10.25 -0.85 13.11
C LEU A 39 9.48 -1.14 11.81
N GLY A 40 10.07 -0.78 10.67
CA GLY A 40 9.41 -0.89 9.38
C GLY A 40 8.31 0.14 9.12
N GLY A 41 8.25 1.24 9.89
CA GLY A 41 7.29 2.33 9.66
C GLY A 41 5.84 1.98 9.95
N VAL A 42 5.59 0.92 10.73
CA VAL A 42 4.25 0.54 11.19
C VAL A 42 4.28 0.13 12.67
N PRO A 43 3.18 0.35 13.43
CA PRO A 43 3.11 -0.08 14.82
C PRO A 43 3.05 -1.61 14.98
N MET A 44 2.47 -2.32 14.01
CA MET A 44 2.34 -3.76 14.03
C MET A 44 2.83 -4.38 12.72
N ASN A 45 3.75 -5.34 12.79
CA ASN A 45 4.43 -5.93 11.63
C ASN A 45 3.48 -6.53 10.57
N TRP A 46 2.28 -6.96 10.94
CA TRP A 46 1.31 -7.49 9.97
C TRP A 46 0.79 -6.42 9.00
N MET A 47 0.81 -5.14 9.39
CA MET A 47 0.38 -4.03 8.54
C MET A 47 1.30 -3.83 7.31
N LYS A 48 2.56 -4.29 7.37
CA LYS A 48 3.48 -4.29 6.22
C LYS A 48 3.08 -5.25 5.10
N LYS A 49 2.22 -6.22 5.38
CA LYS A 49 1.80 -7.26 4.41
C LYS A 49 0.62 -6.82 3.54
N TRP A 50 0.11 -5.60 3.75
CA TRP A 50 -0.94 -5.04 2.90
C TRP A 50 -0.47 -4.88 1.46
N ALA A 51 -1.39 -5.02 0.52
CA ALA A 51 -1.09 -4.84 -0.89
C ALA A 51 -0.68 -3.39 -1.19
N GLY A 52 0.29 -3.21 -2.09
CA GLY A 52 0.89 -1.93 -2.41
C GLY A 52 2.26 -1.73 -1.76
N ALA A 53 2.91 -0.62 -2.10
CA ALA A 53 4.28 -0.35 -1.65
C ALA A 53 4.38 0.13 -0.19
N PHE A 54 3.30 0.67 0.36
CA PHE A 54 3.19 1.14 1.74
C PHE A 54 1.73 1.08 2.22
N PRO A 55 1.46 1.02 3.54
CA PRO A 55 0.09 1.06 4.06
C PRO A 55 -0.58 2.42 3.82
N ILE A 56 -1.89 2.42 3.60
CA ILE A 56 -2.68 3.66 3.54
C ILE A 56 -2.88 4.23 4.94
N PHE A 57 -2.53 5.50 5.11
CA PHE A 57 -2.76 6.25 6.34
C PHE A 57 -4.16 6.86 6.29
N VAL A 58 -5.08 6.31 7.08
CA VAL A 58 -6.46 6.76 7.18
C VAL A 58 -6.56 7.91 8.18
N LYS A 59 -7.23 9.01 7.82
CA LYS A 59 -7.43 10.17 8.71
C LYS A 59 -8.61 9.94 9.66
N SER A 60 -9.68 9.31 9.19
CA SER A 60 -10.91 9.06 9.93
C SER A 60 -11.70 7.88 9.35
N ALA A 61 -12.51 7.23 10.18
CA ALA A 61 -13.36 6.12 9.77
C ALA A 61 -14.74 6.25 10.42
N LYS A 62 -15.81 5.93 9.68
CA LYS A 62 -17.17 5.86 10.21
C LYS A 62 -17.98 4.79 9.47
N GLY A 63 -18.52 3.82 10.23
CA GLY A 63 -19.22 2.68 9.65
C GLY A 63 -18.30 1.89 8.72
N ALA A 64 -18.74 1.66 7.48
CA ALA A 64 -17.96 0.97 6.44
C ALA A 64 -17.13 1.91 5.55
N HIS A 65 -16.86 3.15 5.97
CA HIS A 65 -16.15 4.15 5.17
C HIS A 65 -14.91 4.69 5.88
N PHE A 66 -13.89 4.98 5.07
CA PHE A 66 -12.62 5.59 5.48
C PHE A 66 -12.41 6.90 4.70
N THR A 67 -11.77 7.87 5.32
CA THR A 67 -11.36 9.15 4.70
C THR A 67 -10.01 9.58 5.27
#